data_AF-A0A9E8XCJ8-F1
#
_entry.id   AF-A0A9E8XCJ8-F1
#
_cell.length_a   1.000
_cell.length_b   1.000
_cell.length_c   1.000
_cell.angle_alpha   90.00
_cell.angle_beta   90.00
_cell.angle_gamma   90.00
#
_symmetry.space_group_name_H-M   'P 1'
#
loop_
_entity.id
_entity.type
_entity.pdbx_description
1 polymer ?
#
loop_
_entity_poly.entity_id
_entity_poly.type
_entity_poly.pdbx_seq_one_letter_code
_entity_poly.pdbx_strand_id
1 'polypeptide(L)'
;MISLALSKDVDEERIRAMQLLLSLGDRIGRELACGSTDRIMIQSVKNYVIMTSSGYKTAMNIRTKLNAKLGLIFLDIECALEALMKLMG
;
A
#
# COMPACT_ATOMS: atom_id res chain seq x y z
N MET A 1 -0.40 -13.55 5.08
CA MET A 1 -0.68 -13.71 3.63
C MET A 1 -0.55 -12.33 3.01
N ILE A 2 0.52 -12.08 2.28
CA ILE A 2 0.67 -10.85 1.48
C ILE A 2 -0.14 -11.11 0.20
N SER A 3 -1.23 -10.37 0.01
CA SER A 3 -2.09 -10.52 -1.16
C SER A 3 -1.75 -9.40 -2.12
N LEU A 4 -0.98 -9.69 -3.17
CA LEU A 4 -0.84 -8.78 -4.29
C LEU A 4 -2.21 -8.73 -4.99
N ALA A 5 -2.91 -7.60 -4.89
CA ALA A 5 -4.26 -7.44 -5.41
C ALA A 5 -4.25 -7.39 -6.95
N LEU A 6 -4.13 -8.56 -7.55
CA LEU A 6 -4.73 -8.90 -8.85
C LEU A 6 -5.50 -10.22 -8.67
N SER A 7 -6.27 -10.33 -7.58
CA SER A 7 -7.34 -11.33 -7.52
C SER A 7 -8.31 -10.99 -8.65
N LYS A 8 -8.60 -11.96 -9.52
CA LYS A 8 -9.43 -11.81 -10.73
C LYS A 8 -10.85 -11.23 -10.51
N ASP A 9 -11.26 -11.02 -9.25
CA ASP A 9 -12.53 -10.45 -8.80
C ASP A 9 -12.46 -8.99 -8.30
N VAL A 10 -11.30 -8.33 -8.35
CA VAL A 10 -11.21 -6.91 -7.95
C VAL A 10 -11.62 -6.04 -9.14
N ASP A 11 -12.83 -5.52 -9.03
CA ASP A 11 -13.40 -4.51 -9.94
C ASP A 11 -12.44 -3.31 -10.13
N GLU A 12 -12.30 -2.85 -11.38
CA GLU A 12 -11.49 -1.67 -11.73
C GLU A 12 -11.85 -0.44 -10.90
N GLU A 13 -13.12 -0.29 -10.50
CA GLU A 13 -13.56 0.82 -9.65
C GLU A 13 -12.85 0.82 -8.30
N ARG A 14 -12.61 -0.35 -7.71
CA ARG A 14 -11.90 -0.47 -6.43
C ARG A 14 -10.42 -0.13 -6.58
N ILE A 15 -9.80 -0.52 -7.70
CA ILE A 15 -8.42 -0.17 -8.03
C ILE A 15 -8.29 1.35 -8.18
N ARG A 16 -9.20 1.98 -8.93
CA ARG A 16 -9.26 3.43 -9.10
C ARG A 16 -9.42 4.15 -7.75
N ALA A 17 -10.28 3.66 -6.87
CA ALA A 17 -10.46 4.23 -5.54
C ALA A 17 -9.17 4.17 -4.68
N MET A 18 -8.44 3.05 -4.72
CA MET A 18 -7.17 2.92 -3.99
C MET A 18 -6.09 3.88 -4.53
N GLN A 19 -5.99 4.01 -5.86
CA GLN A 19 -5.07 4.97 -6.49
C GLN A 19 -5.44 6.42 -6.15
N LEU A 20 -6.72 6.76 -6.11
CA LEU A 20 -7.20 8.08 -5.70
C LEU A 20 -6.81 8.40 -4.26
N LEU A 21 -6.96 7.44 -3.34
CA LEU A 21 -6.58 7.62 -1.93
C LEU A 21 -5.08 7.91 -1.78
N LEU A 22 -4.22 7.19 -2.50
CA LEU A 22 -2.77 7.45 -2.52
C LEU A 22 -2.44 8.85 -3.03
N SER A 23 -3.04 9.26 -4.15
CA SER A 23 -2.87 10.62 -4.72
C SER A 23 -3.35 11.71 -3.76
N LEU A 24 -4.48 11.51 -3.09
CA LEU A 24 -5.01 12.42 -2.09
C LEU A 24 -4.09 12.50 -0.86
N GLY A 25 -3.61 11.36 -0.36
CA GLY A 25 -2.67 11.30 0.75
C GLY A 25 -1.35 11.98 0.44
N ASP A 26 -0.86 11.88 -0.79
CA ASP A 26 0.33 12.61 -1.26
C ASP A 26 0.11 14.12 -1.31
N ARG A 27 -1.08 14.57 -1.72
CA ARG A 27 -1.45 15.98 -1.65
C ARG A 27 -1.52 16.48 -0.19
N ILE A 28 -2.17 15.75 0.71
CA ILE A 28 -2.27 16.11 2.13
C ILE A 28 -0.87 16.14 2.76
N GLY A 29 -0.03 15.15 2.47
CA GLY A 29 1.35 15.09 2.96
C GLY A 29 2.16 16.33 2.54
N ARG A 30 2.01 16.78 1.29
CA ARG A 30 2.61 18.05 0.84
C ARG A 30 2.09 19.27 1.58
N GLU A 31 0.77 19.38 1.75
CA GLU A 31 0.13 20.50 2.47
C GLU A 31 0.58 20.56 3.94
N LEU A 32 0.88 19.41 4.55
CA LEU A 32 1.40 19.29 5.91
C LEU A 32 2.93 19.32 6.02
N ALA A 33 3.65 19.58 4.93
CA ALA A 33 5.11 19.56 4.86
C ALA A 33 5.77 18.23 5.29
N CYS A 34 5.08 17.10 5.10
CA CYS A 34 5.60 15.75 5.38
C CYS A 34 6.49 15.19 4.25
N GLY A 35 6.57 15.87 3.10
CA GLY A 35 7.26 15.36 1.91
C GLY A 35 6.38 14.44 1.06
N SER A 36 7.00 13.54 0.30
CA SER A 36 6.29 12.55 -0.53
C SER A 36 5.66 11.46 0.32
N THR A 37 4.42 11.10 0.01
CA THR A 37 3.73 10.02 0.73
C THR A 37 4.22 8.66 0.26
N ASP A 38 4.96 7.97 1.13
CA ASP A 38 5.49 6.63 0.88
C ASP A 38 4.39 5.54 0.99
N ARG A 39 3.52 5.66 2.01
CA ARG A 39 2.44 4.71 2.28
C ARG A 39 1.28 5.33 3.05
N ILE A 40 0.10 4.74 2.88
CA ILE A 40 -1.10 5.01 3.69
C ILE A 40 -1.39 3.78 4.55
N MET A 41 -1.57 3.98 5.86
CA MET A 41 -1.98 2.94 6.79
C MET A 41 -3.37 3.25 7.36
N ILE A 42 -4.27 2.29 7.27
CA ILE A 42 -5.61 2.34 7.85
C ILE A 42 -5.65 1.33 8.99
N GLN A 43 -5.83 1.82 10.21
CA GLN A 43 -6.15 0.97 11.36
C GLN A 43 -7.66 0.84 11.49
N SER A 44 -8.15 -0.39 11.44
CA SER A 44 -9.56 -0.72 11.68
C SER A 44 -9.71 -1.50 12.99
N VAL A 45 -10.95 -1.77 13.39
CA VAL A 45 -11.25 -2.59 14.58
C VAL A 45 -10.71 -4.02 14.45
N LYS A 46 -10.49 -4.53 13.23
CA LYS A 46 -10.15 -5.94 12.99
C LYS A 46 -8.74 -6.15 12.45
N ASN A 47 -8.16 -5.15 11.80
CA ASN A 47 -6.92 -5.30 11.06
C ASN A 47 -6.29 -3.95 10.71
N TYR A 48 -5.03 -4.00 10.31
CA TYR A 48 -4.38 -2.94 9.55
C TYR A 48 -4.49 -3.24 8.06
N VAL A 49 -4.75 -2.18 7.29
CA VAL A 49 -4.60 -2.16 5.84
C VAL A 49 -3.49 -1.19 5.49
N ILE A 50 -2.47 -1.64 4.77
CA ILE A 50 -1.36 -0.79 4.30
C ILE A 50 -1.43 -0.74 2.79
N MET A 51 -1.42 0.47 2.24
CA MET A 51 -1.37 0.78 0.81
C MET A 51 -0.06 1.49 0.51
N THR A 52 0.72 0.98 -0.43
CA THR A 52 1.99 1.60 -0.85
C THR A 52 2.08 1.65 -2.38
N SER A 53 2.79 2.64 -2.89
CA SER A 53 3.05 2.84 -4.31
C SER A 53 4.30 2.05 -4.73
N SER A 54 4.18 1.16 -5.70
CA SER A 54 5.33 0.40 -6.25
C SER A 54 6.01 1.09 -7.44
N GLY A 55 5.87 2.42 -7.57
CA GLY A 55 6.44 3.20 -8.68
C GLY A 55 5.73 3.02 -10.04
N TYR A 56 5.19 1.83 -10.34
CA TYR A 56 4.61 1.47 -11.65
C TYR A 56 3.08 1.48 -11.68
N LYS A 57 2.43 2.58 -11.25
CA LYS A 57 0.96 2.75 -11.26
C LYS A 57 0.17 1.64 -10.52
N THR A 58 0.85 0.76 -9.80
CA THR A 58 0.27 -0.35 -9.06
C THR A 58 0.32 -0.01 -7.57
N ALA A 59 -0.76 -0.34 -6.86
CA ALA A 59 -0.88 -0.15 -5.42
C ALA A 59 -0.81 -1.51 -4.75
N MET A 60 0.17 -1.71 -3.87
CA MET A 60 0.25 -2.94 -3.07
C MET A 60 -0.60 -2.79 -1.82
N ASN A 61 -1.48 -3.77 -1.59
CA ASN A 61 -2.43 -3.79 -0.47
C ASN A 61 -2.10 -4.92 0.50
N ILE A 62 -1.73 -4.59 1.73
CA ILE A 62 -1.38 -5.57 2.76
C ILE A 62 -2.43 -5.53 3.85
N ARG A 63 -3.00 -6.68 4.19
CA ARG A 63 -3.91 -6.84 5.33
C ARG A 63 -3.23 -7.66 6.41
N THR A 64 -3.18 -7.12 7.62
CA THR A 64 -2.55 -7.81 8.76
C THR A 64 -3.35 -7.65 10.05
N LYS A 65 -3.20 -8.60 10.99
CA LYS A 65 -3.92 -8.60 12.27
C LYS A 65 -3.44 -7.44 13.15
N LEU A 66 -4.29 -7.02 14.10
CA LEU A 66 -3.92 -5.94 15.04
C LEU A 66 -2.74 -6.26 15.95
N ASN A 67 -2.46 -7.54 16.21
CA ASN A 67 -1.31 -7.97 16.99
C ASN A 67 -0.05 -8.21 16.14
N ALA A 68 -0.05 -7.81 14.87
CA ALA A 68 1.11 -7.97 14.01
C ALA A 68 2.24 -7.03 14.43
N LYS A 69 3.47 -7.52 14.32
CA LYS A 69 4.68 -6.71 14.53
C LYS A 69 4.87 -5.79 13.32
N LEU A 70 4.32 -4.56 13.36
CA LEU A 70 4.32 -3.63 12.22
C LEU A 70 5.71 -3.39 11.63
N GLY A 71 6.77 -3.33 12.45
CA GLY A 71 8.14 -3.20 11.93
C GLY A 71 8.56 -4.35 11.02
N LEU A 72 8.17 -5.59 11.32
CA LEU A 72 8.44 -6.73 10.43
C LEU A 72 7.57 -6.69 9.17
N ILE A 73 6.31 -6.26 9.30
CA ILE A 73 5.44 -6.08 8.14
C ILE A 73 6.01 -5.03 7.18
N PHE A 74 6.56 -3.94 7.70
CA PHE A 74 7.21 -2.93 6.86
C PHE A 74 8.47 -3.47 6.19
N LEU A 75 9.30 -4.24 6.89
CA LEU A 75 10.46 -4.92 6.30
C LEU A 75 10.04 -5.86 5.15
N ASP A 76 9.02 -6.69 5.38
CA ASP A 76 8.50 -7.60 4.35
C ASP A 76 7.96 -6.84 3.13
N ILE A 77 7.35 -5.68 3.35
CA ILE A 77 6.86 -4.80 2.28
C ILE A 77 8.03 -4.28 1.43
N GLU A 78 9.09 -3.76 2.05
CA GLU A 78 10.28 -3.28 1.31
C GLU A 78 10.91 -4.40 0.49
N CYS A 79 11.10 -5.58 1.10
CA CYS A 79 11.66 -6.73 0.38
C CYS A 79 10.78 -7.18 -0.80
N ALA A 80 9.45 -7.14 -0.65
CA ALA A 80 8.52 -7.48 -1.71
C ALA A 80 8.50 -6.43 -2.83
N LEU A 81 8.60 -5.14 -2.50
CA LEU A 81 8.68 -4.04 -3.47
C LEU A 81 9.97 -4.14 -4.28
N GLU A 82 11.12 -4.33 -3.63
CA GLU A 82 12.39 -4.54 -4.32
C GLU A 82 12.36 -5.74 -5.27
N ALA A 83 11.77 -6.85 -4.84
CA ALA A 83 11.61 -8.04 -5.68
C ALA A 83 10.71 -7.76 -6.88
N LEU A 84 9.61 -7.02 -6.69
CA LEU A 84 8.69 -6.64 -7.76
C LEU A 84 9.37 -5.70 -8.78
N MET A 85 10.10 -4.69 -8.32
CA MET A 85 10.83 -3.76 -9.19
C MET A 85 11.86 -4.50 -10.05
N LYS A 86 12.59 -5.47 -9.47
CA LYS A 86 13.53 -6.32 -10.22
C LYS A 86 12.86 -7.15 -11.32
N LEU A 87 11.59 -7.54 -11.14
CA LEU A 87 10.83 -8.28 -12.15
C LEU A 87 10.27 -7.36 -13.25
N MET A 88 9.98 -6.11 -12.92
CA MET A 88 9.31 -5.17 -13.83
C MET A 88 10.26 -4.39 -14.74
N GLY A 89 11.55 -4.28 -14.40
CA GLY A 89 12.56 -3.60 -15.23
C GLY A 89 12.49 -2.09 -15.12
#